data_AF-A0A4R8ZUY1-F1
#
_entry.id   AF-A0A4R8ZUY1-F1
#
_cell.length_a   1.000
_cell.length_b   1.000
_cell.length_c   1.000
_cell.angle_alpha   90.00
_cell.angle_beta   90.00
_cell.angle_gamma   90.00
#
_symmetry.space_group_name_H-M   'P 1'
#
loop_
_entity.id
_entity.type
_entity.pdbx_description
1 polymer ?
#
loop_
_entity_poly.entity_id
_entity_poly.type
_entity_poly.pdbx_seq_one_letter_code
_entity_poly.pdbx_strand_id
1 'polypeptide(L)' 'MKTNLGLTELSPTEWRVVDALRPYDDASRVLGFIQRVGEAYEVTSLIHLRERSYYSSFERAAASLDPRSVLA' A
#
# COMPACT_ATOMS: atom_id res chain seq x y z
N MET A 1 0.68 16.80 -1.92
CA MET A 1 1.87 16.21 -1.30
C MET A 1 2.27 15.00 -2.15
N LYS A 2 3.53 14.89 -2.59
CA LYS A 2 3.99 13.70 -3.32
C LYS A 2 4.16 12.56 -2.31
N THR A 3 3.34 11.53 -2.43
CA THR A 3 3.46 10.30 -1.65
C THR A 3 4.72 9.57 -2.11
N ASN A 4 5.75 9.45 -1.28
CA ASN A 4 6.98 8.70 -1.59
C ASN A 4 6.75 7.19 -1.42
N LEU A 5 5.79 6.65 -2.15
CA LEU A 5 5.51 5.22 -2.18
C LEU A 5 6.21 4.59 -3.37
N GLY A 6 6.86 3.45 -3.12
CA GLY A 6 7.29 2.54 -4.17
C GLY A 6 6.21 1.47 -4.39
N LEU A 7 5.89 1.19 -5.65
CA LEU A 7 5.02 0.10 -6.03
C LEU A 7 5.85 -0.95 -6.76
N THR A 8 5.79 -2.20 -6.30
CA THR A 8 6.36 -3.34 -7.01
C THR A 8 5.23 -4.28 -7.38
N GLU A 9 5.03 -4.52 -8.67
CA GLU A 9 4.12 -5.57 -9.14
C GLU A 9 4.70 -6.95 -8.77
N LEU A 10 3.89 -7.75 -8.09
CA LEU A 10 4.20 -9.15 -7.73
C LEU A 10 3.51 -10.11 -8.70
N SER A 11 2.32 -9.75 -9.15
CA SER A 11 1.52 -10.44 -10.16
C SER A 11 0.60 -9.44 -10.87
N PRO A 12 -0.11 -9.83 -11.96
CA PRO A 12 -1.03 -8.93 -12.66
C PRO A 12 -2.16 -8.35 -11.79
N THR A 13 -2.40 -8.93 -10.61
CA THR A 13 -3.44 -8.51 -9.67
C THR A 13 -2.90 -8.16 -8.29
N GLU A 14 -1.58 -8.14 -8.08
CA GLU A 14 -1.02 -7.94 -6.74
C GLU A 14 0.22 -7.05 -6.76
N TRP A 15 0.26 -6.10 -5.83
CA TRP A 15 1.32 -5.13 -5.69
C TRP A 15 1.77 -5.02 -4.24
N ARG A 16 3.09 -5.00 -4.06
CA ARG A 16 3.73 -4.62 -2.79
C ARG A 16 3.91 -3.11 -2.75
N VAL A 17 3.51 -2.51 -1.65
CA VAL A 17 3.70 -1.07 -1.39
C VAL A 17 4.80 -0.89 -0.35
N VAL A 18 5.75 -0.01 -0.67
CA VAL A 18 6.89 0.30 0.20
C VAL A 18 7.04 1.79 0.45
N ASP A 19 7.64 2.16 1.58
CA ASP A 19 8.17 3.49 1.80
C ASP A 19 9.46 3.66 0.97
N ALA A 20 9.40 4.46 -0.09
CA ALA A 20 10.53 4.66 -0.99
C ALA A 20 11.68 5.46 -0.34
N LEU A 21 11.43 6.08 0.81
CA LEU A 21 12.47 6.79 1.58
C LEU A 21 13.32 5.85 2.43
N ARG A 22 12.90 4.59 2.63
CA ARG A 22 13.65 3.62 3.42
C ARG A 22 14.60 2.78 2.56
N PRO A 23 15.76 2.39 3.11
CA PRO A 23 16.71 1.51 2.44
C PRO A 23 16.08 0.20 1.95
N TYR A 24 16.66 -0.42 0.93
CA TYR A 24 16.13 -1.65 0.34
C TYR A 24 16.21 -2.87 1.28
N ASP A 25 17.24 -2.91 2.11
CA ASP A 25 17.54 -3.95 3.10
C ASP A 25 16.72 -3.80 4.40
N ASP A 26 16.04 -2.67 4.59
CA ASP A 26 15.13 -2.47 5.72
C ASP A 26 13.77 -3.16 5.45
N ALA A 27 13.52 -4.29 6.11
CA ALA A 27 12.26 -5.02 5.99
C ALA A 27 11.04 -4.18 6.40
N SER A 28 11.20 -3.22 7.31
CA SER A 28 10.12 -2.33 7.75
C SER A 28 9.72 -1.28 6.70
N ARG A 29 10.39 -1.26 5.54
CA ARG A 29 9.95 -0.50 4.37
C ARG A 29 8.64 -1.00 3.79
N VAL A 30 8.26 -2.26 4.01
CA VAL A 30 7.02 -2.82 3.46
C VAL A 30 5.83 -2.31 4.27
N LEU A 31 4.98 -1.53 3.61
CA LEU A 31 3.83 -0.89 4.23
C LEU A 31 2.57 -1.76 4.14
N GLY A 32 2.49 -2.58 3.10
CA GLY A 32 1.38 -3.49 2.86
C GLY A 32 1.32 -3.99 1.43
N PHE A 33 0.17 -4.58 1.13
CA PHE A 33 -0.13 -5.17 -0.17
C PHE A 33 -1.46 -4.66 -0.68
N ILE A 34 -1.55 -4.51 -2.00
CA ILE A 34 -2.79 -4.24 -2.72
C ILE A 34 -3.06 -5.45 -3.60
N GLN A 35 -4.27 -5.99 -3.54
CA GLN A 35 -4.71 -7.04 -4.44
C GLN A 35 -5.99 -6.60 -5.16
N ARG A 36 -6.07 -6.80 -6.48
CA ARG A 36 -7.32 -6.65 -7.22
C ARG A 36 -8.20 -7.87 -6.99
N VAL A 37 -9.40 -7.65 -6.46
CA VAL A 37 -10.41 -8.68 -6.20
C VAL A 37 -11.71 -8.24 -6.88
N GLY A 38 -12.00 -8.84 -8.04
CA GLY A 38 -13.05 -8.38 -8.94
C GLY A 38 -12.80 -6.94 -9.38
N GLU A 39 -13.76 -6.06 -9.08
CA GLU A 39 -13.69 -4.63 -9.38
C GLU A 39 -13.16 -3.76 -8.23
N ALA A 40 -12.71 -4.39 -7.13
CA ALA A 40 -12.18 -3.70 -5.97
C ALA A 40 -10.68 -3.94 -5.79
N TYR A 41 -10.06 -3.05 -5.02
CA TYR A 41 -8.69 -3.16 -4.53
C TYR A 41 -8.74 -3.42 -3.03
N GLU A 42 -8.40 -4.65 -2.65
CA GLU A 42 -8.21 -5.06 -1.26
C GLU A 42 -6.83 -4.57 -0.79
N VAL A 43 -6.79 -4.01 0.41
CA VAL A 43 -5.57 -3.55 1.08
C VAL A 43 -5.34 -4.37 2.33
N THR A 44 -4.16 -4.98 2.40
CA THR A 44 -3.60 -5.56 3.63
C THR A 44 -2.53 -4.62 4.16
N SER A 45 -2.84 -3.88 5.24
CA SER A 45 -1.90 -2.95 5.87
C SER A 45 -1.05 -3.65 6.94
N LEU A 46 0.25 -3.39 6.93
CA LEU A 46 1.16 -3.81 8.00
C LEU A 46 1.42 -2.70 9.04
N ILE A 47 0.98 -1.47 8.75
CA ILE A 47 1.11 -0.31 9.64
C ILE A 47 -0.06 -0.25 10.62
N HIS A 48 -1.27 -0.54 10.11
CA HIS A 48 -2.49 -0.57 10.89
C HIS A 48 -3.03 -2.00 10.84
N LEU A 49 -2.90 -2.72 11.95
CA LEU A 49 -3.50 -4.04 12.12
C LEU A 49 -5.03 -3.88 12.15
N ARG A 50 -5.67 -3.94 10.99
CA ARG A 50 -7.12 -3.94 10.81
C ARG A 50 -7.53 -5.09 9.90
N GLU A 51 -8.78 -5.54 10.08
CA GLU A 51 -9.46 -6.36 9.08
C GLU A 51 -9.45 -5.62 7.74
N ARG A 52 -9.33 -6.36 6.63
CA ARG A 52 -9.03 -5.87 5.28
C ARG A 52 -9.89 -4.67 4.85
N SER A 53 -9.26 -3.70 4.20
CA SER A 53 -9.94 -2.53 3.62
C SER A 53 -10.13 -2.72 2.12
N TYR A 54 -11.22 -2.19 1.57
CA TYR A 54 -11.52 -2.27 0.14
C TYR A 54 -11.73 -0.88 -0.45
N TYR A 55 -11.18 -0.64 -1.64
CA TYR A 55 -11.28 0.63 -2.36
C TYR A 55 -11.68 0.40 -3.82
N SER A 56 -12.42 1.34 -4.38
CA SER A 56 -12.81 1.33 -5.80
C SER A 56 -11.74 1.91 -6.74
N SER A 57 -10.66 2.47 -6.21
CA SER A 57 -9.54 3.05 -6.99
C SER A 57 -8.21 2.59 -6.42
N PHE A 58 -7.31 2.25 -7.33
CA PHE A 58 -5.95 1.83 -7.00
C PHE A 58 -5.18 2.96 -6.28
N GLU A 59 -5.36 4.20 -6.74
CA GLU A 59 -4.73 5.38 -6.14
C GLU A 59 -5.19 5.58 -4.70
N ARG A 60 -6.49 5.39 -4.42
CA ARG A 60 -7.02 5.46 -3.04
C ARG A 60 -6.51 4.32 -2.17
N ALA A 61 -6.41 3.11 -2.72
CA ALA A 61 -5.81 1.97 -2.03
C ALA A 61 -4.35 2.25 -1.65
N ALA A 62 -3.54 2.75 -2.59
CA ALA A 62 -2.15 3.12 -2.33
C ALA A 62 -2.02 4.25 -1.30
N ALA A 63 -2.85 5.29 -1.41
CA ALA A 63 -2.85 6.40 -0.46
C ALA A 63 -3.19 5.95 0.98
N SER A 64 -4.05 4.94 1.14
CA SER A 64 -4.40 4.39 2.46
C SER A 64 -3.22 3.74 3.19
N LEU A 65 -2.18 3.34 2.45
CA LEU A 65 -0.95 2.76 2.97
C LEU A 65 0.12 3.80 3.27
N ASP A 66 -0.09 5.09 2.95
CA ASP A 66 0.85 6.13 3.34
C ASP A 66 0.64 6.56 4.80
N PRO A 67 1.58 6.25 5.72
CA PRO A 67 1.47 6.65 7.12
C PRO A 67 1.41 8.17 7.31
N ARG A 68 1.88 8.94 6.32
CA ARG A 68 1.90 10.41 6.37
C ARG A 68 0.55 11.03 6.01
N SER A 69 -0.34 10.27 5.37
CA SER A 69 -1.68 10.72 4.99
C SER A 69 -2.67 10.73 6.17
N VAL A 70 -2.32 10.12 7.32
CA VAL A 70 -3.16 10.09 8.54
C VAL A 70 -2.88 11.28 9.48
N LEU A 71 -1.74 11.96 9.30
CA LEU A 71 -1.30 13.08 10.14
C LEU A 71 -1.68 14.47 9.57
N ALA A 72 -2.50 14.52 8.51
CA ALA A 72 -2.90 15.75 7.83
C ALA A 72 -4.38 16.09 8.06
#